data_AF-A0A0K9F351-F1
#
_entry.id   AF-A0A0K9F351-F1
#
_cell.length_a   1.000
_cell.length_b   1.000
_cell.length_c   1.000
_cell.angle_alpha   90.00
_cell.angle_beta   90.00
_cell.angle_gamma   90.00
#
_symmetry.space_group_name_H-M   'P 1'
#
loop_
_entity.id
_entity.type
_entity.pdbx_description
1 polymer ?
#
loop_
_entity_poly.entity_id
_entity_poly.type
_entity_poly.pdbx_seq_one_letter_code
_entity_poly.pdbx_strand_id
1 'polypeptide(L)' 'MGKQQIWYEVEENESIEDCLARMRRDGYMAVGRKEEPIFHLVNGEPTYLRQKIQFKAMLWQDSE' A
#
# COMPACT_ATOMS: atom_id res chain seq x y z
N MET A 1 15.24 -16.18 -10.59
CA MET A 1 14.19 -16.06 -9.55
C MET A 1 13.69 -14.62 -9.58
N GLY A 2 12.42 -14.38 -9.92
CA GLY A 2 11.88 -13.02 -10.01
C GLY A 2 11.99 -12.31 -8.66
N LYS A 3 12.38 -11.03 -8.66
CA LYS A 3 12.38 -10.22 -7.44
C LYS A 3 10.98 -10.27 -6.83
N GLN A 4 10.84 -10.85 -5.63
CA GLN A 4 9.56 -10.97 -4.95
C GLN A 4 9.05 -9.57 -4.65
N GLN A 5 7.99 -9.18 -5.35
CA GLN A 5 7.32 -7.89 -5.20
C GLN A 5 6.02 -8.11 -4.45
N ILE A 6 5.81 -7.32 -3.39
CA ILE A 6 4.57 -7.35 -2.61
C ILE A 6 3.94 -5.97 -2.57
N TRP A 7 2.67 -5.88 -2.20
CA TRP A 7 1.95 -4.63 -2.09
C TRP A 7 1.44 -4.43 -0.67
N TYR A 8 1.69 -3.26 -0.13
CA TYR A 8 1.16 -2.81 1.15
C TYR A 8 0.05 -1.82 0.89
N GLU A 9 -1.13 -2.05 1.44
CA GLU A 9 -2.18 -1.03 1.49
C GLU A 9 -2.00 -0.20 2.77
N VAL A 10 -2.18 1.11 2.66
CA VAL A 10 -2.30 1.99 3.83
C VAL A 10 -3.66 1.68 4.46
N GLU A 11 -3.65 1.14 5.67
CA GLU A 11 -4.89 0.77 6.37
C GLU A 11 -5.70 2.01 6.78
N GLU A 12 -7.00 1.83 7.00
CA GLU A 12 -7.92 2.95 7.31
C GLU A 12 -7.56 3.70 8.61
N ASN A 13 -6.91 3.00 9.55
CA ASN A 13 -6.46 3.56 10.83
C ASN A 13 -4.95 3.82 10.89
N GLU A 14 -4.29 3.84 9.73
CA GLU A 14 -2.84 3.94 9.62
C GLU A 14 -2.47 5.20 8.81
N SER A 15 -1.43 5.91 9.23
CA SER A 15 -0.85 6.98 8.40
C SER A 15 0.04 6.41 7.29
N ILE A 16 0.37 7.21 6.28
CA ILE A 16 1.34 6.79 5.25
C ILE A 16 2.70 6.48 5.89
N GLU A 17 3.10 7.26 6.88
CA GLU A 17 4.34 7.11 7.61
C GLU A 17 4.39 5.80 8.39
N ASP A 18 3.29 5.43 9.05
CA ASP A 18 3.15 4.16 9.77
C ASP A 18 3.23 2.97 8.82
N CYS A 19 2.57 3.06 7.67
CA CYS A 19 2.62 2.03 6.62
C CYS A 19 4.06 1.81 6.15
N LEU A 20 4.78 2.89 5.84
CA LEU A 20 6.19 2.83 5.45
C LEU A 20 7.09 2.31 6.58
N ALA A 21 6.77 2.62 7.84
CA ALA A 21 7.50 2.08 8.99
C ALA A 21 7.27 0.58 9.15
N ARG A 22 6.05 0.09 8.95
CA ARG A 22 5.72 -1.33 8.94
C ARG A 22 6.46 -2.07 7.83
N MET A 23 6.47 -1.54 6.61
CA MET A 23 7.26 -2.09 5.50
C MET A 23 8.73 -2.29 5.87
N ARG A 24 9.35 -1.27 6.51
CA ARG A 24 10.74 -1.36 6.97
C ARG A 24 10.94 -2.44 8.03
N ARG A 25 10.03 -2.57 9.00
CA ARG A 25 10.08 -3.63 10.03
C ARG A 25 9.99 -5.03 9.43
N ASP A 26 9.22 -5.17 8.36
CA ASP A 26 9.08 -6.42 7.61
C ASP A 26 10.27 -6.71 6.67
N GLY A 27 11.26 -5.82 6.60
CA GLY A 27 12.43 -5.96 5.72
C GLY A 27 12.16 -5.59 4.26
N TYR A 28 11.16 -4.76 3.99
CA TYR A 28 10.83 -4.30 2.65
C TYR A 28 11.00 -2.79 2.52
N MET A 29 11.29 -2.35 1.29
CA MET A 29 11.28 -0.94 0.93
C MET A 29 10.34 -0.64 -0.22
N ALA A 30 9.67 0.52 -0.12
CA ALA A 30 8.78 1.03 -1.15
C ALA A 30 9.57 1.41 -2.40
N VAL A 31 9.12 0.91 -3.55
CA VAL A 31 9.72 1.14 -4.87
C VAL A 31 8.70 1.72 -5.87
N GLY A 32 7.46 1.91 -5.42
CA GLY A 32 6.39 2.53 -6.20
C GLY A 32 5.15 2.76 -5.35
N ARG A 33 4.26 3.64 -5.81
CA ARG A 33 2.97 3.96 -5.19
C ARG A 33 1.90 3.94 -6.28
N LYS A 34 0.73 3.39 -5.96
CA LYS A 34 -0.48 3.58 -6.77
C LYS A 34 -1.63 3.98 -5.87
N GLU A 35 -2.57 4.71 -6.44
CA GLU A 35 -3.79 5.09 -5.73
C GLU A 35 -5.00 4.86 -6.62
N GLU A 36 -6.05 4.30 -6.03
CA GLU A 36 -7.28 3.93 -6.72
C GLU A 36 -8.48 4.45 -5.91
N PRO A 37 -9.44 5.14 -6.55
CA PRO A 37 -10.68 5.53 -5.88
C PRO A 37 -11.55 4.30 -5.63
N ILE A 38 -12.03 4.14 -4.40
CA ILE A 38 -12.96 3.09 -4.01
C ILE A 38 -14.35 3.70 -3.89
N PHE A 39 -15.33 3.00 -4.46
CA PHE A 39 -16.74 3.37 -4.42
C PHE A 39 -17.52 2.31 -3.65
N HIS A 40 -18.64 2.73 -3.06
CA HIS A 40 -19.61 1.84 -2.42
C HIS A 40 -21.03 2.24 -2.85
N LEU A 41 -21.99 1.34 -2.65
CA LEU A 41 -23.39 1.65 -2.96
C LEU A 41 -24.04 2.35 -1.77
N VAL A 42 -24.69 3.49 -2.04
CA VAL A 42 -25.58 4.20 -1.12
C VAL A 42 -26.92 4.30 -1.81
N ASN A 43 -27.97 3.70 -1.23
CA ASN A 43 -29.31 3.65 -1.83
C ASN A 43 -29.35 3.13 -3.28
N GLY A 44 -28.44 2.21 -3.63
CA GLY A 44 -28.33 1.63 -4.97
C GLY A 44 -27.48 2.44 -5.96
N GLU A 45 -26.94 3.60 -5.55
CA GLU A 45 -26.09 4.43 -6.40
C GLU A 45 -24.61 4.35 -5.99
N PRO A 46 -23.66 4.25 -6.94
CA PRO A 46 -22.23 4.31 -6.65
C PRO A 46 -21.83 5.67 -6.08
N THR A 47 -21.37 5.68 -4.84
CA THR A 47 -20.86 6.85 -4.13
C THR A 47 -19.40 6.65 -3.79
N TYR A 48 -18.61 7.72 -3.87
CA TYR A 48 -17.19 7.68 -3.50
C TYR A 48 -17.03 7.37 -2.01
N LEU A 49 -16.23 6.34 -1.70
CA LEU A 49 -15.93 5.92 -0.33
C LEU A 49 -14.63 6.55 0.16
N ARG A 50 -13.50 6.21 -0.49
CA ARG A 50 -12.16 6.65 -0.10
C ARG A 50 -11.15 6.43 -1.22
N GLN A 51 -9.98 7.05 -1.07
CA GLN A 51 -8.82 6.76 -1.89
C GLN A 51 -8.04 5.62 -1.26
N LYS A 52 -7.88 4.50 -1.98
CA LYS A 52 -7.02 3.40 -1.56
C LYS A 52 -5.60 3.69 -2.02
N ILE A 53 -4.66 3.72 -1.08
CA ILE A 53 -3.24 3.94 -1.34
C ILE A 53 -2.50 2.62 -1.17
N GLN A 54 -1.69 2.24 -2.16
CA GLN A 54 -0.85 1.05 -2.07
C GLN A 54 0.60 1.32 -2.46
N PHE A 55 1.54 0.81 -1.67
CA PHE A 55 2.97 0.83 -1.95
C PHE A 55 3.44 -0.51 -2.51
N LYS A 56 4.16 -0.46 -3.62
CA LYS A 56 4.89 -1.61 -4.14
C LYS A 56 6.19 -1.74 -3.37
N ALA A 57 6.47 -2.93 -2.85
CA ALA A 57 7.65 -3.19 -2.04
C ALA A 57 8.56 -4.23 -2.67
N MET A 58 9.87 -4.08 -2.47
CA MET A 58 10.88 -5.12 -2.72
C MET A 58 11.63 -5.41 -1.44
N LEU A 59 12.09 -6.66 -1.29
CA LEU A 59 12.92 -7.08 -0.17
C LEU A 59 14.16 -6.18 -0.12
N TRP A 60 14.42 -5.60 1.04
CA TRP A 60 15.65 -4.87 1.32
C TRP A 60 16.76 -5.90 1.51
N GLN A 61 17.52 -6.14 0.45
CA GLN A 61 18.85 -6.74 0.60
C GLN A 61 19.79 -5.55 0.80
N ASP A 62 20.42 -5.45 1.97
CA ASP A 62 21.66 -4.70 2.09
C ASP A 62 22.61 -5.31 1.06
N SER A 63 22.78 -4.63 -0.07
CA SER A 63 23.90 -4.89 -0.95
C SER A 63 25.13 -4.36 -0.21
N GLU A 64 25.78 -5.24 0.55
CA GLU A 64 27.18 -5.07 0.98
C GLU A 64 28.10 -4.84 -0.23
#